data_AF-A0A528JX58-F1
#
_entry.id   AF-A0A528JX58-F1
#
_cell.length_a   1.000
_cell.length_b   1.000
_cell.length_c   1.000
_cell.angle_alpha   90.00
_cell.angle_beta   90.00
_cell.angle_gamma   90.00
#
_symmetry.space_group_name_H-M   'P 1'
#
loop_
_entity.id
_entity.type
_entity.pdbx_description
1 polymer ?
#
loop_
_entity_poly.entity_id
_entity_poly.type
_entity_poly.pdbx_seq_one_letter_code
_entity_poly.pdbx_strand_id
1 'polypeptide(L)'
;VASRSSGSVNASEFQMLIDRLELTVVPFDLAQLEVARLAYSRYGRGSRHRADLNIGDCFAYALAKTRNLPLLFKGNDFIHTDIEPALRPA
;
A
#
# COMPACT_ATOMS: atom_id res chain seq x y z
N VAL A 1 -15.90 11.07 -2.89
CA VAL A 1 -15.27 12.36 -3.28
C VAL A 1 -13.95 12.48 -2.55
N ALA A 2 -12.86 12.30 -3.28
CA ALA A 2 -11.55 12.86 -2.95
C ALA A 2 -11.08 13.48 -4.26
N SER A 3 -11.47 14.73 -4.47
CA SER A 3 -11.12 15.49 -5.67
C SER A 3 -9.62 15.79 -5.64
N ARG A 4 -8.95 15.61 -6.77
CA ARG A 4 -7.58 16.11 -6.97
C ARG A 4 -7.64 17.64 -7.07
N SER A 5 -7.73 18.32 -5.94
CA SER A 5 -7.28 19.70 -5.85
C SER A 5 -5.80 19.67 -5.51
N SER A 6 -5.01 20.52 -6.15
CA SER A 6 -3.68 20.92 -5.73
C SER A 6 -3.73 21.75 -4.43
N GLY A 7 -4.59 21.34 -3.50
CA GLY A 7 -4.76 21.92 -2.18
C GLY A 7 -3.87 21.16 -1.22
N SER A 8 -3.16 21.87 -0.35
CA SER A 8 -2.52 21.31 0.83
C SER A 8 -3.43 20.25 1.45
N VAL A 9 -2.92 19.04 1.65
CA VAL A 9 -3.63 18.03 2.46
C VAL A 9 -4.02 18.72 3.76
N ASN A 10 -5.30 18.92 3.98
CA ASN A 10 -5.77 19.49 5.22
C ASN A 10 -5.56 18.43 6.30
N ALA A 11 -4.50 18.57 7.09
CA ALA A 11 -4.12 17.61 8.13
C ALA A 11 -5.30 17.32 9.08
N SER A 12 -6.18 18.30 9.31
CA SER A 12 -7.39 18.11 10.12
C SER A 12 -8.41 17.20 9.46
N GLU A 13 -8.67 17.34 8.16
CA GLU A 13 -9.57 16.43 7.41
C GLU A 13 -9.02 15.01 7.36
N PHE A 14 -7.71 14.87 7.18
CA PHE A 14 -7.06 13.56 7.20
C PHE A 14 -7.16 12.90 8.59
N GLN A 15 -6.93 13.65 9.67
CA GLN A 15 -7.11 13.15 11.03
C GLN A 15 -8.56 12.72 11.30
N MET A 16 -9.55 13.53 10.90
CA MET A 16 -10.96 13.17 11.02
C MET A 16 -11.31 11.86 10.28
N LEU A 17 -10.67 11.61 9.13
CA LEU A 17 -10.85 10.36 8.41
C LEU A 17 -10.25 9.18 9.17
N ILE A 18 -9.03 9.32 9.71
CA ILE A 18 -8.37 8.29 10.54
C ILE A 18 -9.26 7.93 11.74
N ASP A 19 -9.75 8.94 12.46
CA ASP A 19 -10.56 8.74 13.68
C ASP A 19 -11.89 8.01 13.39
N ARG A 20 -12.46 8.23 12.20
CA ARG A 20 -13.72 7.59 11.79
C ARG A 20 -13.58 6.16 11.27
N LEU A 21 -12.39 5.76 10.82
CA LEU A 21 -12.17 4.48 10.16
C LEU A 21 -11.76 3.36 11.13
N GLU A 22 -11.64 3.65 12.43
CA GLU A 22 -11.25 2.68 13.46
C GLU A 22 -10.01 1.85 13.06
N LEU A 23 -9.00 2.55 12.52
CA LEU A 23 -7.80 1.91 11.98
C LEU A 23 -6.98 1.24 13.07
N THR A 24 -6.46 0.05 12.79
CA THR A 24 -5.41 -0.57 13.61
C THR A 24 -4.05 -0.23 13.03
N VAL A 25 -3.25 0.56 13.75
CA VAL A 25 -1.86 0.85 13.37
C VAL A 25 -0.97 -0.33 13.76
N VAL A 26 -0.23 -0.85 12.79
CA VAL A 26 0.64 -2.02 12.99
C VAL A 26 2.10 -1.58 12.91
N PRO A 27 2.93 -1.86 13.93
CA PRO A 27 4.37 -1.65 13.84
C PRO A 27 4.99 -2.49 12.73
N PHE A 28 5.96 -1.91 12.03
CA PHE A 28 6.74 -2.64 11.03
C PHE A 28 7.80 -3.49 11.73
N ASP A 29 7.75 -4.80 11.50
CA ASP A 29 8.61 -5.79 12.16
C ASP A 29 9.58 -6.48 11.17
N LEU A 30 10.44 -7.37 11.70
CA LEU A 30 11.42 -8.08 10.89
C LEU A 30 10.79 -9.04 9.87
N ALA A 31 9.64 -9.63 10.18
CA ALA A 31 8.96 -10.51 9.23
C ALA A 31 8.44 -9.71 8.02
N GLN A 32 7.88 -8.53 8.28
CA GLN A 32 7.48 -7.61 7.23
C GLN A 32 8.68 -7.06 6.46
N LEU A 33 9.82 -6.79 7.11
CA LEU A 33 11.05 -6.36 6.43
C LEU A 33 11.54 -7.39 5.40
N GLU A 34 11.59 -8.68 5.75
CA GLU A 34 12.03 -9.70 4.80
C GLU A 34 11.07 -9.82 3.61
N VAL A 35 9.76 -9.77 3.85
CA VAL A 35 8.76 -9.78 2.78
C VAL A 35 8.89 -8.53 1.89
N ALA A 36 9.06 -7.34 2.49
CA ALA A 36 9.25 -6.09 1.76
C ALA A 36 10.50 -6.12 0.87
N ARG A 37 11.62 -6.68 1.37
CA ARG A 37 12.87 -6.82 0.63
C ARG A 37 12.71 -7.72 -0.59
N LEU A 38 12.05 -8.87 -0.41
CA LEU A 38 11.76 -9.80 -1.51
C LEU A 38 10.79 -9.18 -2.53
N ALA A 39 9.77 -8.47 -2.05
CA ALA A 39 8.82 -7.76 -2.91
C ALA A 39 9.51 -6.70 -3.75
N TYR A 40 10.40 -5.89 -3.16
CA TYR A 40 11.12 -4.85 -3.89
C TYR A 40 12.09 -5.45 -4.92
N SER A 41 12.77 -6.55 -4.58
CA SER A 41 13.62 -7.26 -5.54
C SER A 41 12.83 -7.80 -6.75
N ARG A 42 11.56 -8.18 -6.55
CA ARG A 42 10.72 -8.79 -7.59
C ARG A 42 9.89 -7.79 -8.38
N TYR A 43 9.35 -6.77 -7.72
CA TYR A 43 8.34 -5.85 -8.23
C TYR A 43 8.74 -4.38 -8.08
N GLY A 44 9.88 -4.11 -7.46
CA GLY A 44 10.32 -2.74 -7.19
C GLY A 44 10.79 -2.03 -8.44
N ARG A 45 10.89 -0.70 -8.35
CA ARG A 45 11.40 0.12 -9.45
C ARG A 45 12.77 -0.35 -9.91
N GLY A 46 12.91 -0.51 -11.23
CA GLY A 46 14.14 -1.00 -11.85
C GLY A 46 14.32 -2.52 -11.85
N SER A 47 13.37 -3.30 -11.31
CA SER A 47 13.39 -4.77 -11.34
C SER A 47 13.15 -5.38 -12.73
N ARG A 48 12.79 -4.55 -13.73
CA ARG A 48 12.25 -4.94 -15.06
C ARG A 48 10.88 -5.64 -15.00
N HIS A 49 10.29 -5.78 -13.82
CA HIS A 49 8.91 -6.22 -13.69
C HIS A 49 7.95 -5.12 -14.20
N ARG A 50 6.74 -5.52 -14.58
CA ARG A 50 5.68 -4.56 -14.96
C ARG A 50 5.14 -3.75 -13.76
N ALA A 51 5.37 -4.26 -12.56
CA ALA A 51 5.08 -3.53 -11.33
C ALA A 51 6.26 -2.59 -11.07
N ASP A 52 5.98 -1.42 -10.52
CA ASP A 52 6.98 -0.37 -10.29
C ASP A 52 6.91 0.08 -8.83
N LEU A 53 6.90 -0.90 -7.90
CA LEU A 53 6.71 -0.64 -6.48
C LEU A 53 7.81 0.27 -5.93
N ASN A 54 7.38 1.27 -5.18
CA ASN A 54 8.25 2.13 -4.40
C ASN A 54 8.47 1.58 -2.97
N ILE A 55 9.39 2.17 -2.21
CA ILE A 55 9.67 1.71 -0.83
C ILE A 55 8.46 1.85 0.11
N GLY A 56 7.64 2.89 -0.09
CA GLY A 56 6.36 3.11 0.58
C GLY A 56 5.38 1.95 0.32
N ASP A 57 5.26 1.53 -0.94
CA ASP A 57 4.38 0.44 -1.36
C ASP A 57 4.80 -0.89 -0.73
N CYS A 58 6.10 -1.09 -0.48
CA CYS A 58 6.61 -2.28 0.19
C CYS A 58 6.08 -2.43 1.62
N PHE A 59 5.83 -1.34 2.36
CA PHE A 59 5.23 -1.45 3.70
C PHE A 59 3.80 -1.98 3.61
N ALA A 60 2.99 -1.44 2.71
CA ALA A 60 1.62 -1.88 2.47
C ALA A 60 1.57 -3.34 1.97
N TYR A 61 2.42 -3.67 0.99
CA TYR A 61 2.56 -5.02 0.45
C TYR A 61 2.94 -6.02 1.55
N ALA A 62 3.95 -5.71 2.35
CA ALA A 62 4.45 -6.63 3.37
C ALA A 62 3.43 -6.88 4.48
N LEU A 63 2.72 -5.84 4.93
CA LEU A 63 1.66 -6.01 5.91
C LEU A 63 0.52 -6.89 5.38
N ALA A 64 0.09 -6.64 4.15
CA ALA A 64 -0.94 -7.45 3.49
C ALA A 64 -0.51 -8.91 3.34
N LYS A 65 0.71 -9.16 2.82
CA LYS A 65 1.24 -10.51 2.62
C LYS A 65 1.44 -11.28 3.91
N THR A 66 2.06 -10.68 4.92
CA THR A 66 2.35 -11.35 6.20
C THR A 66 1.09 -11.73 6.96
N ARG A 67 0.00 -10.97 6.79
CA ARG A 67 -1.30 -11.26 7.43
C ARG A 67 -2.28 -12.01 6.54
N ASN A 68 -1.91 -12.31 5.29
CA ASN A 68 -2.79 -12.90 4.29
C ASN A 68 -4.12 -12.12 4.14
N LEU A 69 -4.02 -10.79 4.07
CA LEU A 69 -5.15 -9.90 3.90
C LEU A 69 -5.11 -9.24 2.52
N PRO A 70 -6.27 -8.95 1.90
CA PRO A 70 -6.30 -8.19 0.67
C PRO A 70 -5.93 -6.72 0.91
N LEU A 71 -5.35 -6.07 -0.09
CA LEU A 71 -4.89 -4.68 0.00
C LEU A 71 -5.87 -3.73 -0.68
N LEU A 72 -6.32 -2.70 0.04
CA LEU A 72 -7.08 -1.60 -0.54
C LEU A 72 -6.11 -0.56 -1.13
N PHE A 73 -6.15 -0.37 -2.44
CA PHE A 73 -5.33 0.62 -3.13
C PHE A 73 -6.13 1.27 -4.28
N LYS A 74 -5.61 2.38 -4.78
CA LYS A 74 -6.11 3.06 -5.98
C LYS A 74 -4.97 3.17 -6.99
N GLY A 75 -5.30 3.03 -8.28
CA GLY A 75 -4.32 3.07 -9.37
C GLY A 75 -3.82 1.68 -9.72
N ASN A 76 -2.63 1.62 -10.33
CA ASN A 76 -2.11 0.39 -10.96
C ASN A 76 -0.86 -0.16 -10.25
N ASP A 77 -0.51 0.36 -9.07
CA ASP A 77 0.79 0.05 -8.46
C ASP A 77 0.90 -1.44 -8.07
N PHE A 78 -0.20 -2.04 -7.63
CA PHE A 78 -0.23 -3.44 -7.18
C PHE A 78 -0.86 -4.43 -8.17
N ILE A 79 -1.44 -3.98 -9.31
CA ILE A 79 -2.18 -4.87 -10.24
C ILE A 79 -1.29 -5.88 -10.96
N HIS A 80 0.02 -5.65 -10.97
CA HIS A 80 1.01 -6.54 -11.53
C HIS A 80 1.81 -7.25 -10.44
N THR A 81 1.25 -7.39 -9.24
CA THR A 81 1.83 -8.16 -8.13
C THR A 81 0.96 -9.38 -7.83
N ASP A 82 1.36 -10.20 -6.87
CA ASP A 82 0.59 -11.32 -6.35
C ASP A 82 -0.19 -10.96 -5.07
N ILE A 83 -0.49 -9.68 -4.86
CA ILE A 83 -1.41 -9.21 -3.83
C ILE A 83 -2.86 -9.25 -4.33
N GLU A 84 -3.75 -9.75 -3.47
CA GLU A 84 -5.18 -9.74 -3.71
C GLU A 84 -5.73 -8.31 -3.48
N PRO A 85 -6.42 -7.70 -4.45
CA PRO A 85 -7.08 -6.41 -4.24
C PRO A 85 -8.30 -6.54 -3.31
N ALA A 86 -8.42 -5.65 -2.33
CA ALA A 86 -9.58 -5.63 -1.43
C ALA A 86 -10.87 -5.18 -2.14
N LEU A 87 -10.73 -4.33 -3.17
CA LEU A 87 -11.79 -3.99 -4.09
C LEU A 87 -11.31 -4.33 -5.50
N ARG A 88 -12.17 -4.96 -6.29
CA ARG A 88 -11.86 -5.23 -7.70
C ARG A 88 -11.61 -3.87 -8.38
N PRO A 89 -10.43 -3.67 -9.01
CA PRO A 89 -10.21 -2.47 -9.81
C PRO A 89 -11.28 -2.44 -10.91
N ALA A 90 -11.88 -1.28 -11.15
CA ALA A 90 -12.81 -1.06 -12.25
C ALA A 90 -12.08 -1.06 -13.60
#